data_AF-A0A947BN06-F1
#
_entry.id   AF-A0A947BN06-F1
#
_cell.length_a   1.000
_cell.length_b   1.000
_cell.length_c   1.000
_cell.angle_alpha   90.00
_cell.angle_beta   90.00
_cell.angle_gamma   90.00
#
_symmetry.space_group_name_H-M   'P 1'
#
loop_
_entity.id
_entity.type
_entity.pdbx_description
1 polymer ?
#
loop_
_entity_poly.entity_id
_entity_poly.type
_entity_poly.pdbx_seq_one_letter_code
_entity_poly.pdbx_strand_id
1 'polypeptide(L)'
;MKLSLRAIPILVLVLQSPILAASSDTSEFKALSGQVATLQQEIAELKKSVESLMKLRPTVTTMMPDISERFHVMHYAGHEQDWAVASHELQVLKSLIDRIQLVDAEKGAMANGFLRDGFNQLEAAIEHESKESFNQALDATVANCNSCHVAAGSPSMKVVLDVTDSLSMRHSHDLGKSKKPGDHKHAH
;
A
#
# COMPACT_ATOMS: atom_id res chain seq x y z
N MET A 1 -17.24 44.48 -39.24
CA MET A 1 -17.89 45.71 -38.77
C MET A 1 -16.99 46.36 -37.73
N LYS A 2 -16.39 47.51 -38.04
CA LYS A 2 -15.56 48.30 -37.11
C LYS A 2 -16.50 49.20 -36.30
N LEU A 3 -16.55 49.04 -34.98
CA LEU A 3 -17.19 50.01 -34.09
C LEU A 3 -16.12 50.83 -33.38
N SER A 4 -16.07 52.10 -33.77
CA SER A 4 -15.37 53.20 -33.15
C SER A 4 -16.11 53.60 -31.87
N LEU A 5 -15.43 53.61 -30.72
CA LEU A 5 -15.90 54.28 -29.52
C LEU A 5 -15.02 55.50 -29.25
N ARG A 6 -15.69 56.66 -29.23
CA ARG A 6 -15.15 57.99 -28.95
C ARG A 6 -14.67 58.09 -27.51
N ALA A 7 -13.49 58.69 -27.32
CA ALA A 7 -12.97 59.08 -26.03
C ALA A 7 -13.75 60.29 -25.48
N ILE A 8 -14.19 60.19 -24.22
CA ILE A 8 -14.73 61.31 -23.42
C ILE A 8 -13.65 61.62 -22.37
N PRO A 9 -13.10 62.84 -22.30
CA PRO A 9 -12.14 63.19 -21.26
C PRO A 9 -12.90 63.45 -19.96
N ILE A 10 -12.80 62.52 -19.00
CA ILE A 10 -13.23 62.75 -17.62
C ILE A 10 -12.17 63.63 -16.95
N LEU A 11 -12.53 64.88 -16.71
CA LEU A 11 -11.78 65.84 -15.91
C LEU A 11 -11.71 65.31 -14.45
N VAL A 12 -10.57 64.72 -14.07
CA VAL A 12 -10.32 64.32 -12.68
C VAL A 12 -9.94 65.57 -11.88
N LEU A 13 -10.90 66.06 -11.10
CA LEU A 13 -10.71 67.11 -10.11
C LEU A 13 -9.83 66.54 -8.98
N VAL A 14 -8.57 67.00 -8.88
CA VAL A 14 -7.67 66.68 -7.79
C VAL A 14 -8.13 67.41 -6.54
N LEU A 15 -9.03 66.78 -5.78
CA LEU A 15 -9.30 67.15 -4.39
C LEU A 15 -8.13 66.62 -3.55
N GLN A 16 -7.20 67.52 -3.23
CA GLN A 16 -6.21 67.33 -2.17
C GLN A 16 -6.95 67.13 -0.85
N SER A 17 -7.19 65.87 -0.52
CA SER A 17 -7.62 65.47 0.81
C SER A 17 -6.40 65.48 1.72
N PRO A 18 -6.52 66.01 2.95
CA PRO A 18 -5.44 65.95 3.92
C PRO A 18 -5.10 64.48 4.20
N ILE A 19 -3.81 64.18 4.13
CA ILE A 19 -3.21 62.88 4.46
C ILE A 19 -3.61 62.54 5.91
N LEU A 20 -4.67 61.76 6.07
CA LEU A 20 -4.96 61.06 7.30
C LEU A 20 -4.00 59.87 7.40
N ALA A 21 -3.41 59.68 8.57
CA ALA A 21 -2.27 58.81 8.84
C ALA A 21 -2.45 57.36 8.35
N ALA A 22 -1.63 56.96 7.37
CA ALA A 22 -1.50 55.59 6.87
C ALA A 22 -0.50 54.73 7.69
N SER A 23 -0.29 55.04 8.97
CA SER A 23 0.73 54.37 9.78
C SER A 23 0.30 53.03 10.37
N SER A 24 -1.01 52.72 10.42
CA SER A 24 -1.51 51.41 10.88
C SER A 24 -1.40 50.34 9.79
N ASP A 25 -1.69 50.70 8.54
CA ASP A 25 -1.68 49.79 7.37
C ASP A 25 -0.30 49.18 7.10
N THR A 26 0.77 49.96 7.28
CA THR A 26 2.14 49.50 7.04
C THR A 26 2.64 48.53 8.12
N SER A 27 2.16 48.68 9.36
CA SER A 27 2.52 47.80 10.48
C SER A 27 1.81 46.44 10.37
N GLU A 28 0.53 46.44 10.01
CA GLU A 28 -0.25 45.21 9.78
C GLU A 28 0.24 44.47 8.54
N PHE A 29 0.51 45.19 7.43
CA PHE A 29 1.09 44.58 6.23
C PHE A 29 2.45 43.95 6.49
N LYS A 30 3.32 44.61 7.28
CA LYS A 30 4.63 44.06 7.66
C LYS A 30 4.48 42.82 8.55
N ALA A 31 3.55 42.82 9.51
CA ALA A 31 3.27 41.67 10.34
C ALA A 31 2.73 40.49 9.51
N LEU A 32 1.81 40.76 8.59
CA LEU A 32 1.23 39.76 7.69
C LEU A 32 2.28 39.19 6.73
N SER A 33 3.13 40.04 6.15
CA SER A 33 4.26 39.61 5.32
C SER A 33 5.25 38.74 6.10
N GLY A 34 5.48 39.04 7.38
CA GLY A 34 6.28 38.21 8.28
C GLY A 34 5.66 36.82 8.50
N GLN A 35 4.35 36.77 8.77
CA GLN A 35 3.63 35.50 8.95
C GLN A 35 3.65 34.64 7.67
N VAL A 36 3.48 35.25 6.50
CA VAL A 36 3.57 34.53 5.22
C VAL A 36 4.96 33.94 5.02
N ALA A 37 6.02 34.68 5.34
CA ALA A 37 7.39 34.17 5.25
C ALA A 37 7.63 32.99 6.20
N THR A 38 7.13 33.07 7.44
CA THR A 38 7.20 31.96 8.41
C THR A 38 6.45 30.72 7.92
N LEU A 39 5.20 30.88 7.42
CA LEU A 39 4.41 29.77 6.89
C LEU A 39 5.07 29.13 5.67
N GLN A 40 5.69 29.92 4.79
CA GLN A 40 6.44 29.38 3.64
C GLN A 40 7.63 28.54 4.09
N GLN A 41 8.33 28.97 5.14
CA GLN A 41 9.43 28.21 5.73
C GLN A 41 8.95 26.91 6.38
N GLU A 42 7.85 26.96 7.14
CA GLU A 42 7.24 25.76 7.74
C GLU A 42 6.77 24.76 6.68
N ILE A 43 6.13 25.23 5.60
CA ILE A 43 5.73 24.38 4.47
C ILE A 43 6.95 23.73 3.82
N ALA A 44 8.06 24.46 3.65
CA ALA A 44 9.27 23.91 3.08
C ALA A 44 9.87 22.80 3.97
N GLU A 45 9.90 23.02 5.28
CA GLU A 45 10.40 22.03 6.24
C GLU A 45 9.48 20.80 6.34
N LEU A 46 8.16 21.02 6.31
CA LEU A 46 7.17 19.94 6.29
C LEU A 46 7.29 19.11 5.01
N LYS A 47 7.47 19.73 3.83
CA LYS A 47 7.70 19.01 2.57
C LYS A 47 8.93 18.12 2.65
N LYS A 48 10.04 18.65 3.18
CA LYS A 48 11.28 17.89 3.39
C LYS A 48 11.07 16.71 4.35
N SER A 49 10.31 16.92 5.43
CA SER A 49 9.97 15.88 6.40
C SER A 49 9.12 14.78 5.75
N VAL A 50 8.10 15.14 4.96
CA VAL A 50 7.26 14.20 4.22
C VAL A 50 8.10 13.40 3.22
N GLU A 51 8.97 14.05 2.44
CA GLU A 51 9.88 13.36 1.52
C GLU A 51 10.80 12.37 2.23
N SER A 52 11.32 12.74 3.40
CA SER A 52 12.13 11.84 4.23
C SER A 52 11.33 10.62 4.67
N LEU A 53 10.10 10.81 5.15
CA LEU A 53 9.22 9.72 5.58
C LEU A 53 8.80 8.82 4.41
N MET A 54 8.55 9.40 3.23
CA MET A 54 8.23 8.64 2.02
C MET A 54 9.35 7.70 1.59
N LYS A 55 10.62 8.01 1.88
CA LYS A 55 11.76 7.12 1.61
C LYS A 55 11.86 5.95 2.60
N LEU A 56 11.26 6.08 3.79
CA LEU A 56 11.29 5.06 4.85
C LEU A 56 10.09 4.12 4.80
N ARG A 57 9.08 4.43 3.99
CA ARG A 57 7.87 3.60 3.94
C ARG A 57 8.21 2.19 3.43
N PRO A 58 7.55 1.13 3.98
CA PRO A 58 7.62 -0.19 3.39
C PRO A 58 7.26 -0.14 1.91
N THR A 59 7.92 -0.97 1.12
CA THR A 59 7.58 -1.21 -0.28
C THR A 59 6.96 -2.59 -0.42
N VAL A 60 6.29 -2.83 -1.54
CA VAL A 60 5.78 -4.18 -1.87
C VAL A 60 6.90 -5.23 -1.80
N THR A 61 8.10 -4.89 -2.27
CA THR A 61 9.28 -5.76 -2.19
C THR A 61 9.66 -6.13 -0.75
N THR A 62 9.54 -5.20 0.20
CA THR A 62 9.81 -5.50 1.61
C THR A 62 8.77 -6.40 2.27
N MET A 63 7.58 -6.54 1.67
CA MET A 63 6.52 -7.43 2.15
C MET A 63 6.61 -8.86 1.56
N MET A 64 7.29 -9.01 0.41
CA MET A 64 7.41 -10.32 -0.27
C MET A 64 8.04 -11.43 0.59
N PRO A 65 9.05 -11.17 1.46
CA PRO A 65 9.57 -12.21 2.34
C PRO A 65 8.52 -12.77 3.30
N ASP A 66 7.67 -11.91 3.87
CA ASP A 66 6.60 -12.36 4.76
C ASP A 66 5.55 -13.15 3.97
N ILE A 67 5.14 -12.68 2.79
CA ILE A 67 4.21 -13.42 1.92
C ILE A 67 4.79 -14.79 1.55
N SER A 68 6.08 -14.86 1.20
CA SER A 68 6.76 -16.12 0.88
C SER A 68 6.74 -17.08 2.07
N GLU A 69 7.04 -16.59 3.28
CA GLU A 69 7.04 -17.39 4.50
C GLU A 69 5.64 -17.96 4.78
N ARG A 70 4.61 -17.11 4.81
CA ARG A 70 3.24 -17.53 5.09
C ARG A 70 2.74 -18.54 4.06
N PHE A 71 3.05 -18.34 2.78
CA PHE A 71 2.69 -19.29 1.72
C PHE A 71 3.38 -20.65 1.89
N HIS A 72 4.64 -20.65 2.30
CA HIS A 72 5.37 -21.89 2.55
C HIS A 72 4.83 -22.65 3.77
N VAL A 73 4.62 -21.96 4.90
CA VAL A 73 4.05 -22.58 6.11
C VAL A 73 2.66 -23.14 5.83
N MET A 74 1.82 -22.40 5.08
CA MET A 74 0.51 -22.88 4.63
C MET A 74 0.62 -24.15 3.79
N HIS A 75 1.52 -24.18 2.80
CA HIS A 75 1.76 -25.35 1.97
C HIS A 75 2.15 -26.57 2.82
N TYR A 76 3.13 -26.42 3.70
CA TYR A 76 3.58 -27.51 4.56
C TYR A 76 2.46 -27.98 5.50
N ALA A 77 1.72 -27.06 6.12
CA ALA A 77 0.58 -27.39 6.97
C ALA A 77 -0.50 -28.16 6.21
N GLY A 78 -0.84 -27.74 4.98
CA GLY A 78 -1.78 -28.48 4.13
C GLY A 78 -1.25 -29.86 3.69
N HIS A 79 0.06 -29.99 3.49
CA HIS A 79 0.70 -31.29 3.22
C HIS A 79 0.54 -32.25 4.40
N GLU A 80 0.78 -31.77 5.62
CA GLU A 80 0.62 -32.51 6.88
C GLU A 80 -0.85 -32.60 7.36
N GLN A 81 -1.78 -31.97 6.62
CA GLN A 81 -3.21 -31.87 6.95
C GLN A 81 -3.48 -31.18 8.30
N ASP A 82 -2.58 -30.27 8.73
CA ASP A 82 -2.87 -29.31 9.80
C ASP A 82 -3.67 -28.13 9.22
N TRP A 83 -4.97 -28.36 9.04
CA TRP A 83 -5.89 -27.40 8.43
C TRP A 83 -6.06 -26.13 9.25
N ALA A 84 -5.81 -26.19 10.56
CA ALA A 84 -5.87 -25.02 11.44
C ALA A 84 -4.74 -24.04 11.11
N VAL A 85 -3.50 -24.54 11.00
CA VAL A 85 -2.35 -23.74 10.61
C VAL A 85 -2.50 -23.27 9.16
N ALA A 86 -2.90 -24.16 8.24
CA ALA A 86 -3.12 -23.77 6.84
C ALA A 86 -4.15 -22.63 6.70
N SER A 87 -5.26 -22.71 7.44
CA SER A 87 -6.29 -21.65 7.45
C SER A 87 -5.75 -20.34 8.02
N HIS A 88 -5.01 -20.40 9.13
CA HIS A 88 -4.41 -19.21 9.74
C HIS A 88 -3.45 -18.50 8.79
N GLU A 89 -2.52 -19.24 8.19
CA GLU A 89 -1.52 -18.69 7.28
C GLU A 89 -2.15 -18.12 6.00
N LEU A 90 -3.21 -18.75 5.48
CA LEU A 90 -3.98 -18.20 4.35
C LEU A 90 -4.67 -16.88 4.70
N GLN A 91 -5.23 -16.74 5.90
CA GLN A 91 -5.83 -15.47 6.34
C GLN A 91 -4.78 -14.37 6.48
N VAL A 92 -3.61 -14.69 7.02
CA VAL A 92 -2.49 -13.74 7.11
C VAL A 92 -2.01 -13.34 5.71
N LEU A 93 -1.90 -14.29 4.76
CA LEU A 93 -1.60 -14.00 3.36
C LEU A 93 -2.59 -13.02 2.72
N LYS A 94 -3.90 -13.29 2.86
CA LYS A 94 -4.97 -12.41 2.36
C LYS A 94 -4.80 -10.99 2.92
N SER A 95 -4.57 -10.87 4.23
CA SER A 95 -4.32 -9.57 4.88
C SER A 95 -3.07 -8.86 4.37
N LEU A 96 -1.98 -9.60 4.10
CA LEU A 96 -0.76 -9.03 3.53
C LEU A 96 -0.99 -8.51 2.11
N ILE A 97 -1.73 -9.25 1.27
CA ILE A 97 -2.10 -8.79 -0.08
C ILE A 97 -2.99 -7.55 -0.03
N ASP A 98 -3.98 -7.50 0.88
CA ASP A 98 -4.82 -6.30 1.05
C ASP A 98 -4.00 -5.08 1.47
N ARG A 99 -2.99 -5.26 2.33
CA ARG A 99 -2.09 -4.19 2.75
C ARG A 99 -1.23 -3.64 1.62
N ILE A 100 -0.97 -4.42 0.56
CA ILE A 100 -0.26 -3.91 -0.63
C ILE A 100 -1.03 -2.72 -1.20
N GLN A 101 -2.37 -2.74 -1.21
CA GLN A 101 -3.20 -1.63 -1.70
C GLN A 101 -2.94 -0.30 -0.98
N LEU A 102 -2.58 -0.36 0.32
CA LEU A 102 -2.28 0.81 1.14
C LEU A 102 -0.87 1.36 0.87
N VAL A 103 0.04 0.48 0.46
CA VAL A 103 1.42 0.85 0.13
C VAL A 103 1.53 1.34 -1.30
N ASP A 104 0.92 0.62 -2.23
CA ASP A 104 0.97 0.85 -3.67
C ASP A 104 -0.35 0.35 -4.29
N ALA A 105 -1.25 1.29 -4.59
CA ALA A 105 -2.60 0.99 -5.05
C ALA A 105 -2.64 0.24 -6.39
N GLU A 106 -1.68 0.50 -7.27
CA GLU A 106 -1.58 -0.14 -8.58
C GLU A 106 -1.14 -1.60 -8.41
N LYS A 107 -0.08 -1.83 -7.62
CA LYS A 107 0.39 -3.19 -7.32
C LYS A 107 -0.60 -3.97 -6.48
N GLY A 108 -1.35 -3.32 -5.59
CA GLY A 108 -2.41 -3.94 -4.80
C GLY A 108 -3.55 -4.45 -5.69
N ALA A 109 -3.98 -3.65 -6.67
CA ALA A 109 -5.00 -4.04 -7.64
C ALA A 109 -4.50 -5.20 -8.52
N MET A 110 -3.24 -5.14 -8.96
CA MET A 110 -2.60 -6.22 -9.72
C MET A 110 -2.57 -7.52 -8.90
N ALA A 111 -2.03 -7.49 -7.68
CA ALA A 111 -1.90 -8.66 -6.82
C ALA A 111 -3.27 -9.30 -6.54
N ASN A 112 -4.29 -8.49 -6.23
CA ASN A 112 -5.66 -8.97 -6.07
C ASN A 112 -6.23 -9.62 -7.34
N GLY A 113 -5.95 -9.02 -8.51
CA GLY A 113 -6.37 -9.57 -9.80
C GLY A 113 -5.80 -10.95 -10.10
N PHE A 114 -4.56 -11.22 -9.69
CA PHE A 114 -3.92 -12.52 -9.88
C PHE A 114 -4.29 -13.55 -8.78
N LEU A 115 -4.38 -13.13 -7.53
CA LEU A 115 -4.36 -14.07 -6.39
C LEU A 115 -5.73 -14.39 -5.81
N ARG A 116 -6.72 -13.51 -5.95
CA ARG A 116 -8.01 -13.64 -5.24
C ARG A 116 -8.68 -14.98 -5.49
N ASP A 117 -8.77 -15.41 -6.75
CA ASP A 117 -9.48 -16.63 -7.10
C ASP A 117 -8.72 -17.89 -6.61
N GLY A 118 -7.38 -17.86 -6.66
CA GLY A 118 -6.54 -18.93 -6.10
C GLY A 118 -6.68 -19.04 -4.57
N PHE A 119 -6.70 -17.90 -3.88
CA PHE A 119 -6.93 -17.86 -2.44
C PHE A 119 -8.32 -18.35 -2.05
N ASN A 120 -9.36 -18.02 -2.82
CA ASN A 120 -10.70 -18.54 -2.57
C ASN A 120 -10.78 -20.06 -2.76
N GLN A 121 -10.07 -20.61 -3.76
CA GLN A 121 -9.99 -22.07 -3.96
C GLN A 121 -9.22 -22.77 -2.83
N LEU A 122 -8.11 -22.17 -2.38
CA LEU A 122 -7.37 -22.67 -1.21
C LEU A 122 -8.22 -22.64 0.05
N GLU A 123 -8.97 -21.56 0.28
CA GLU A 123 -9.87 -21.41 1.43
C GLU A 123 -10.94 -22.51 1.43
N ALA A 124 -11.62 -22.72 0.30
CA ALA A 124 -12.62 -23.77 0.15
C ALA A 124 -12.00 -25.18 0.36
N ALA A 125 -10.80 -25.43 -0.17
CA ALA A 125 -10.12 -26.70 0.01
C ALA A 125 -9.74 -26.97 1.47
N ILE A 126 -9.28 -25.94 2.19
CA ILE A 126 -8.96 -26.00 3.62
C ILE A 126 -10.23 -26.23 4.45
N GLU A 127 -11.32 -25.53 4.15
CA GLU A 127 -12.60 -25.68 4.83
C GLU A 127 -13.19 -27.09 4.69
N HIS A 128 -12.98 -27.71 3.52
CA HIS A 128 -13.39 -29.08 3.25
C HIS A 128 -12.35 -30.13 3.62
N GLU A 129 -11.21 -29.72 4.18
CA GLU A 129 -10.11 -30.61 4.57
C GLU A 129 -9.64 -31.53 3.42
N SER A 130 -9.76 -31.06 2.18
CA SER A 130 -9.52 -31.84 0.97
C SER A 130 -8.09 -31.65 0.49
N LYS A 131 -7.22 -32.63 0.77
CA LYS A 131 -5.82 -32.60 0.32
C LYS A 131 -5.68 -32.54 -1.21
N GLU A 132 -6.55 -33.24 -1.93
CA GLU A 132 -6.54 -33.21 -3.40
C GLU A 132 -6.89 -31.82 -3.93
N SER A 133 -8.00 -31.25 -3.46
CA SER A 133 -8.42 -29.90 -3.87
C SER A 133 -7.41 -28.84 -3.43
N PHE A 134 -6.78 -29.02 -2.26
CA PHE A 134 -5.76 -28.12 -1.75
C PHE A 134 -4.55 -28.10 -2.67
N ASN A 135 -4.04 -29.26 -3.08
CA ASN A 135 -2.89 -29.34 -3.99
C ASN A 135 -3.20 -28.71 -5.36
N GLN A 136 -4.40 -28.96 -5.91
CA GLN A 136 -4.82 -28.35 -7.17
C GLN A 136 -4.90 -26.82 -7.07
N ALA A 137 -5.49 -26.30 -6.00
CA ALA A 137 -5.58 -24.87 -5.74
C ALA A 137 -4.20 -24.24 -5.48
N LEU A 138 -3.29 -24.99 -4.85
CA LEU A 138 -1.93 -24.56 -4.58
C LEU A 138 -1.14 -24.40 -5.87
N ASP A 139 -1.18 -25.39 -6.77
CA ASP A 139 -0.52 -25.33 -8.09
C ASP A 139 -1.03 -24.14 -8.92
N ALA A 140 -2.35 -23.95 -8.95
CA ALA A 140 -2.97 -22.80 -9.62
C ALA A 140 -2.51 -21.47 -9.01
N THR A 141 -2.41 -21.40 -7.68
CA THR A 141 -1.96 -20.19 -6.98
C THR A 141 -0.49 -19.91 -7.27
N VAL A 142 0.39 -20.93 -7.31
CA VAL A 142 1.80 -20.77 -7.70
C VAL A 142 1.94 -20.24 -9.13
N ALA A 143 1.13 -20.75 -10.07
CA ALA A 143 1.11 -20.24 -11.43
C ALA A 143 0.70 -18.75 -11.49
N ASN A 144 -0.28 -18.35 -10.67
CA ASN A 144 -0.72 -16.97 -10.56
C ASN A 144 0.32 -16.06 -9.90
N CYS A 145 1.00 -16.51 -8.84
CA CYS A 145 2.12 -15.80 -8.22
C CYS A 145 3.22 -15.52 -9.24
N ASN A 146 3.63 -16.56 -9.99
CA ASN A 146 4.66 -16.43 -11.01
C ASN A 146 4.24 -15.51 -12.17
N SER A 147 2.97 -15.56 -12.57
CA SER A 147 2.42 -14.64 -13.58
C SER A 147 2.41 -13.18 -13.10
N CYS A 148 2.04 -12.96 -11.83
CA CYS A 148 2.14 -11.65 -11.19
C CYS A 148 3.59 -11.14 -11.14
N HIS A 149 4.56 -12.00 -10.84
CA HIS A 149 5.97 -11.61 -10.82
C HIS A 149 6.49 -11.21 -12.21
N VAL A 150 6.08 -11.90 -13.27
CA VAL A 150 6.38 -11.49 -14.65
C VAL A 150 5.76 -10.12 -14.97
N ALA A 151 4.48 -9.93 -14.64
CA ALA A 151 3.77 -8.67 -14.87
C ALA A 151 4.39 -7.50 -14.08
N ALA A 152 4.89 -7.77 -12.87
CA ALA A 152 5.59 -6.81 -12.03
C ALA A 152 7.06 -6.57 -12.44
N GLY A 153 7.54 -7.17 -13.54
CA GLY A 153 8.90 -6.99 -14.04
C GLY A 153 9.99 -7.75 -13.27
N SER A 154 9.60 -8.77 -12.49
CA SER A 154 10.50 -9.60 -11.67
C SER A 154 10.47 -11.10 -12.05
N PRO A 155 10.65 -11.47 -13.33
CA PRO A 155 10.47 -12.86 -13.81
C PRO A 155 11.47 -13.88 -13.22
N SER A 156 12.56 -13.41 -12.62
CA SER A 156 13.55 -14.24 -11.93
C SER A 156 13.11 -14.66 -10.52
N MET A 157 12.15 -13.96 -9.92
CA MET A 157 11.58 -14.31 -8.62
C MET A 157 10.52 -15.39 -8.85
N LYS A 158 10.88 -16.66 -8.68
CA LYS A 158 9.96 -17.77 -8.92
C LYS A 158 9.52 -18.40 -7.60
N VAL A 159 8.22 -18.60 -7.48
CA VAL A 159 7.61 -19.45 -6.45
C VAL A 159 7.67 -20.89 -6.93
N VAL A 160 8.21 -21.76 -6.08
CA VAL A 160 8.27 -23.22 -6.26
C VAL A 160 7.85 -23.89 -4.96
N LEU A 161 7.25 -25.09 -5.06
CA LEU A 161 6.81 -25.87 -3.90
C LEU A 161 7.89 -26.84 -3.41
N ASP A 162 8.75 -27.31 -4.33
CA ASP A 162 9.85 -28.20 -4.01
C ASP A 162 11.00 -27.42 -3.37
N VAL A 163 11.25 -27.68 -2.09
CA VAL A 163 12.43 -27.19 -1.38
C VAL A 163 13.56 -28.16 -1.65
N THR A 164 14.36 -27.93 -2.69
CA THR A 164 15.63 -28.62 -2.85
C THR A 164 16.64 -28.07 -1.83
N ASP A 165 17.75 -28.79 -1.57
CA ASP A 165 18.86 -28.34 -0.71
C ASP A 165 19.45 -26.97 -1.10
N SER A 166 19.10 -26.45 -2.29
CA SER A 166 19.50 -25.14 -2.79
C SER A 166 18.52 -24.00 -2.48
N LEU A 167 17.35 -24.25 -1.87
CA LEU A 167 16.42 -23.19 -1.47
C LEU A 167 16.67 -22.75 -0.03
N SER A 168 17.07 -21.49 0.14
CA SER A 168 17.20 -20.86 1.45
C SER A 168 15.83 -20.62 2.05
N MET A 169 15.43 -21.46 2.99
CA MET A 169 14.37 -21.12 3.93
C MET A 169 14.97 -20.41 5.13
N ARG A 170 14.30 -19.37 5.61
CA ARG A 170 14.63 -18.73 6.88
C ARG A 170 14.24 -19.69 8.00
N HIS A 171 15.10 -20.67 8.27
CA HIS A 171 15.07 -21.65 9.38
C HIS A 171 13.79 -22.52 9.52
N SER A 172 13.96 -23.77 9.95
CA SER A 172 12.85 -24.72 10.18
C SER A 172 12.13 -24.41 11.49
N HIS A 173 10.79 -24.39 11.47
CA HIS A 173 9.94 -24.42 12.66
C HIS A 173 9.38 -25.83 12.88
N ASP A 174 9.23 -26.25 14.14
CA ASP A 174 8.52 -27.48 14.53
C ASP A 174 7.02 -27.18 14.62
N LEU A 175 6.24 -27.73 13.69
CA LEU A 175 4.79 -27.55 13.59
C LEU A 175 4.07 -28.75 14.22
N GLY A 176 3.94 -28.73 15.55
CA GLY A 176 3.16 -29.73 16.27
C GLY A 176 1.67 -29.67 15.91
N LYS A 177 1.04 -30.83 15.71
CA LYS A 177 -0.38 -30.95 15.34
C LYS A 177 -1.28 -30.20 16.33
N SER A 178 -2.05 -29.23 15.85
CA SER A 178 -2.99 -28.47 16.67
C SER A 178 -4.44 -28.58 16.15
N LYS A 179 -5.43 -28.52 17.05
CA LYS A 179 -6.84 -28.43 16.65
C LYS A 179 -7.18 -26.97 16.37
N LYS A 180 -7.98 -26.72 15.33
CA LYS A 180 -8.56 -25.40 15.02
C LYS A 180 -9.16 -24.77 16.28
N PRO A 181 -8.64 -23.63 16.76
CA PRO A 181 -9.30 -22.90 17.83
C PRO A 181 -10.68 -22.45 17.35
N GLY A 182 -11.73 -22.66 18.15
CA GLY A 182 -13.03 -22.04 17.90
C GLY A 182 -12.89 -20.51 17.89
N ASP A 183 -13.74 -19.85 17.09
CA ASP A 183 -13.75 -18.42 16.76
C ASP A 183 -12.92 -17.53 17.72
N HIS A 184 -11.80 -17.02 17.22
CA HIS A 184 -10.99 -16.06 17.94
C HIS A 184 -11.36 -14.64 17.48
N LYS A 185 -11.61 -13.74 18.45
CA LYS A 185 -11.82 -12.33 18.18
C LYS A 185 -10.48 -11.64 17.96
N HIS A 186 -10.29 -11.00 16.82
CA HIS A 186 -9.18 -10.06 16.64
C HIS A 186 -9.41 -8.85 17.55
N ALA A 187 -8.47 -8.60 18.47
CA ALA A 187 -8.49 -7.41 19.30
C ALA A 187 -8.29 -6.17 18.41
N HIS A 188 -9.19 -5.19 18.57
CA HIS A 188 -9.12 -3.87 17.95
C HIS A 188 -8.08 -2.99 18.64
#